data_AF-A0A9E6UU15-F1
#
_entry.id   AF-A0A9E6UU15-F1
#
_cell.length_a   1.000
_cell.length_b   1.000
_cell.length_c   1.000
_cell.angle_alpha   90.00
_cell.angle_beta   90.00
_cell.angle_gamma   90.00
#
_symmetry.space_group_name_H-M   'P 1'
#
loop_
_entity.id
_entity.type
_entity.pdbx_description
1 polymer ?
#
loop_
_entity_poly.entity_id
_entity_poly.type
_entity_poly.pdbx_seq_one_letter_code
_entity_poly.pdbx_strand_id
1 'polypeptide(L)'
;MATVLGFITDSISLPDTVCKLAPADTRWADMCGAGGWGDHPTRAAREDFAALPPGNCAALSAFRAKHEDSPLRRLADSRLTDRRAVEAWSSASLSLPLVQPTTAQPASTEQAARAATRLAAEEQAQSLCSTHNASGLFRVRQVALTGEGWECQSAAAAYTCSLAAEAHCSGEQRVTTDICGSSP
;
A
#
# COMPACT_ATOMS: atom_id res chain seq x y z
N MET A 1 -12.34 70.43 -26.95
CA MET A 1 -11.50 69.78 -25.93
C MET A 1 -12.34 69.63 -24.67
N ALA A 2 -12.86 68.44 -24.40
CA ALA A 2 -13.72 68.16 -23.26
C ALA A 2 -12.94 67.28 -22.28
N THR A 3 -12.72 67.80 -21.07
CA THR A 3 -11.99 67.14 -19.99
C THR A 3 -12.98 66.28 -19.20
N VAL A 4 -12.90 64.96 -19.37
CA VAL A 4 -13.66 63.99 -18.58
C VAL A 4 -12.91 63.77 -17.26
N LEU A 5 -13.47 64.28 -16.16
CA LEU A 5 -13.01 64.02 -14.80
C LEU A 5 -13.55 62.66 -14.35
N GLY A 6 -12.74 61.61 -14.51
CA GLY A 6 -13.02 60.29 -13.96
C GLY A 6 -12.68 60.23 -12.48
N PHE A 7 -13.69 60.20 -11.61
CA PHE A 7 -13.53 59.80 -10.22
C PHE A 7 -13.41 58.28 -10.18
N ILE A 8 -12.18 57.78 -10.16
CA ILE A 8 -11.91 56.37 -9.85
C ILE A 8 -12.05 56.24 -8.34
N THR A 9 -13.21 55.81 -7.86
CA THR A 9 -13.39 55.47 -6.44
C THR A 9 -12.65 54.15 -6.17
N ASP A 10 -11.59 54.20 -5.36
CA ASP A 10 -10.84 53.05 -4.82
C ASP A 10 -11.74 52.20 -3.89
N SER A 11 -12.73 51.54 -4.48
CA SER A 11 -13.80 50.83 -3.78
C SER A 11 -13.42 49.39 -3.43
N ILE A 12 -12.16 48.99 -3.61
CA ILE A 12 -11.80 47.58 -3.82
C ILE A 12 -11.17 46.88 -2.58
N SER A 13 -10.84 47.59 -1.49
CA SER A 13 -10.06 47.00 -0.38
C SER A 13 -10.76 46.85 0.98
N LEU A 14 -12.00 47.34 1.13
CA LEU A 14 -12.76 47.20 2.38
C LEU A 14 -13.14 45.73 2.73
N PRO A 15 -13.55 44.86 1.78
CA PRO A 15 -13.95 43.49 2.11
C PRO A 15 -12.79 42.65 2.66
N ASP A 16 -11.59 42.80 2.09
CA ASP A 16 -10.42 42.00 2.46
C ASP A 16 -9.92 42.31 3.88
N THR A 17 -9.98 43.58 4.28
CA THR A 17 -9.58 44.03 5.63
C THR A 17 -10.54 43.52 6.70
N VAL A 18 -11.85 43.51 6.41
CA VAL A 18 -12.87 42.99 7.33
C VAL A 18 -12.73 41.47 7.48
N CYS A 19 -12.48 40.75 6.38
CA CYS A 19 -12.26 39.30 6.42
C CYS A 19 -10.99 38.91 7.20
N LYS A 20 -9.94 39.73 7.19
CA LYS A 20 -8.71 39.47 7.97
C LYS A 20 -8.87 39.71 9.47
N LEU A 21 -9.77 40.62 9.88
CA LEU A 21 -10.01 40.99 11.28
C LEU A 21 -11.20 40.26 11.91
N ALA A 22 -12.02 39.59 11.09
CA ALA A 22 -13.17 38.87 11.58
C ALA A 22 -12.73 37.79 12.59
N PRO A 23 -13.36 37.70 13.77
CA PRO A 23 -13.12 36.62 14.70
C PRO A 23 -13.44 35.28 14.02
N ALA A 24 -12.89 34.18 14.54
CA ALA A 24 -13.05 32.83 13.99
C ALA A 24 -14.50 32.27 14.03
N ASP A 25 -15.52 33.12 14.06
CA ASP A 25 -16.89 32.73 13.78
C ASP A 25 -16.98 32.16 12.36
N THR A 26 -17.31 30.87 12.32
CA THR A 26 -17.48 30.07 11.12
C THR A 26 -18.35 30.72 10.04
N ARG A 27 -19.36 31.53 10.41
CA ARG A 27 -20.30 32.13 9.44
C ARG A 27 -19.65 33.23 8.60
N TRP A 28 -18.84 34.08 9.23
CA TRP A 28 -18.12 35.14 8.50
C TRP A 28 -16.98 34.57 7.67
N ALA A 29 -16.24 33.59 8.22
CA ALA A 29 -15.22 32.85 7.48
C ALA A 29 -15.80 32.16 6.24
N ASP A 30 -17.03 31.64 6.31
CA ASP A 30 -17.72 31.03 5.16
C ASP A 30 -18.07 32.03 4.07
N MET A 31 -18.58 33.20 4.44
CA MET A 31 -18.85 34.26 3.45
C MET A 31 -17.56 34.75 2.79
N CYS A 32 -16.51 34.98 3.57
CA CYS A 32 -15.21 35.39 3.05
C CYS A 32 -14.59 34.32 2.14
N GLY A 33 -14.64 33.05 2.54
CA GLY A 33 -14.14 31.94 1.73
C GLY A 33 -14.95 31.73 0.44
N ALA A 34 -16.27 31.90 0.47
CA ALA A 34 -17.11 31.85 -0.73
C ALA A 34 -16.83 33.01 -1.69
N GLY A 35 -16.47 34.19 -1.16
CA GLY A 35 -16.07 35.37 -1.93
C GLY A 35 -14.60 35.38 -2.36
N GLY A 36 -13.78 34.43 -1.91
CA GLY A 36 -12.33 34.40 -2.18
C GLY A 36 -11.54 35.52 -1.49
N TRP A 37 -12.03 36.05 -0.37
CA TRP A 37 -11.42 37.17 0.36
C TRP A 37 -10.65 36.70 1.60
N GLY A 38 -9.52 37.35 1.89
CA GLY A 38 -8.78 37.18 3.13
C GLY A 38 -8.13 35.81 3.37
N ASP A 39 -7.84 35.04 2.30
CA ASP A 39 -7.25 33.69 2.40
C ASP A 39 -8.06 32.73 3.31
N HIS A 40 -9.40 32.85 3.33
CA HIS A 40 -10.28 31.95 4.06
C HIS A 40 -10.67 30.72 3.22
N PRO A 41 -10.56 29.49 3.75
CA PRO A 41 -11.02 28.31 3.03
C PRO A 41 -12.55 28.21 3.01
N THR A 42 -13.09 27.76 1.88
CA THR A 42 -14.53 27.48 1.75
C THR A 42 -14.98 26.42 2.75
N ARG A 43 -16.26 26.43 3.10
CA ARG A 43 -16.87 25.39 3.96
C ARG A 43 -16.59 23.98 3.45
N ALA A 44 -16.79 23.76 2.15
CA ALA A 44 -16.55 22.47 1.50
C ALA A 44 -15.08 22.04 1.62
N ALA A 45 -14.12 22.95 1.42
CA ALA A 45 -12.70 22.64 1.59
C ALA A 45 -12.36 22.28 3.05
N ARG A 46 -12.94 22.95 4.05
CA ARG A 46 -12.71 22.62 5.46
C ARG A 46 -13.29 21.26 5.83
N GLU A 47 -14.52 20.98 5.41
CA GLU A 47 -15.19 19.69 5.66
C GLU A 47 -14.42 18.54 4.98
N ASP A 48 -14.04 18.69 3.71
CA ASP A 48 -13.24 17.69 2.99
C ASP A 48 -11.86 17.48 3.65
N PHE A 49 -11.19 18.56 4.08
CA PHE A 49 -9.88 18.45 4.72
C PHE A 49 -9.98 17.79 6.10
N ALA A 50 -11.02 18.10 6.88
CA ALA A 50 -11.27 17.47 8.18
C ALA A 50 -11.63 15.99 8.06
N ALA A 51 -12.23 15.58 6.94
CA ALA A 51 -12.56 14.19 6.65
C ALA A 51 -11.38 13.34 6.14
N LEU A 52 -10.20 13.93 5.94
CA LEU A 52 -9.04 13.20 5.42
C LEU A 52 -8.56 12.11 6.41
N PRO A 53 -8.39 10.85 5.97
CA PRO A 53 -7.79 9.84 6.81
C PRO A 53 -6.36 10.23 7.21
N PRO A 54 -5.98 10.11 8.49
CA PRO A 54 -4.64 10.47 8.94
C PRO A 54 -3.59 9.60 8.23
N GLY A 55 -2.46 10.19 7.85
CA GLY A 55 -1.39 9.46 7.18
C GLY A 55 -1.64 9.15 5.71
N ASN A 56 -2.83 9.38 5.14
CA ASN A 56 -3.12 8.94 3.76
C ASN A 56 -2.63 9.96 2.72
N CYS A 57 -1.45 9.71 2.15
CA CYS A 57 -0.84 10.56 1.12
C CYS A 57 -1.70 10.69 -0.15
N ALA A 58 -2.41 9.64 -0.55
CA ALA A 58 -3.25 9.66 -1.74
C ALA A 58 -4.47 10.57 -1.53
N ALA A 59 -5.10 10.50 -0.36
CA ALA A 59 -6.22 11.37 0.00
C ALA A 59 -5.80 12.85 0.07
N LEU A 60 -4.64 13.15 0.65
CA LEU A 60 -4.07 14.51 0.67
C LEU A 60 -3.76 15.03 -0.74
N SER A 61 -3.21 14.17 -1.61
CA SER A 61 -2.93 14.53 -3.01
C SER A 61 -4.22 14.82 -3.78
N ALA A 62 -5.26 14.01 -3.57
CA ALA A 62 -6.58 14.20 -4.17
C ALA A 62 -7.25 15.50 -3.66
N PHE A 63 -7.15 15.79 -2.36
CA PHE A 63 -7.61 17.06 -1.79
C PHE A 63 -6.94 18.26 -2.47
N ARG A 64 -5.61 18.23 -2.59
CA ARG A 64 -4.84 19.31 -3.24
C ARG A 64 -5.28 19.55 -4.67
N ALA A 65 -5.54 18.48 -5.43
CA ALA A 65 -6.01 18.59 -6.81
C ALA A 65 -7.45 19.11 -6.90
N LYS A 66 -8.33 18.71 -5.97
CA LYS A 66 -9.74 19.14 -5.93
C LYS A 66 -9.89 20.60 -5.50
N HIS A 67 -9.03 21.07 -4.60
CA HIS A 67 -9.11 22.39 -3.96
C HIS A 67 -7.89 23.26 -4.30
N GLU A 68 -7.64 23.46 -5.61
CA GLU A 68 -6.42 24.10 -6.11
C GLU A 68 -6.20 25.53 -5.56
N ASP A 69 -7.27 26.29 -5.42
CA ASP A 69 -7.27 27.68 -4.93
C ASP A 69 -7.46 27.79 -3.40
N SER A 70 -7.60 26.66 -2.70
CA SER A 70 -7.87 26.70 -1.26
C SER A 70 -6.64 27.13 -0.47
N PRO A 71 -6.77 28.05 0.50
CA PRO A 71 -5.71 28.40 1.44
C PRO A 71 -5.15 27.20 2.22
N LEU A 72 -5.94 26.13 2.37
CA LEU A 72 -5.52 24.86 3.00
C LEU A 72 -4.51 24.07 2.13
N ARG A 73 -4.31 24.45 0.87
CA ARG A 73 -3.34 23.82 -0.02
C ARG A 73 -1.92 23.86 0.55
N ARG A 74 -1.51 24.98 1.16
CA ARG A 74 -0.18 25.09 1.81
C ARG A 74 0.00 24.08 2.94
N LEU A 75 -1.07 23.83 3.71
CA LEU A 75 -1.05 22.82 4.77
C LEU A 75 -1.03 21.39 4.19
N ALA A 76 -1.78 21.14 3.12
CA ALA A 76 -1.74 19.86 2.42
C ALA A 76 -0.35 19.59 1.83
N ASP A 77 0.27 20.59 1.20
CA ASP A 77 1.64 20.50 0.67
C ASP A 77 2.65 20.24 1.79
N SER A 78 2.57 20.94 2.93
CA SER A 78 3.42 20.67 4.09
C SER A 78 3.27 19.22 4.58
N ARG A 79 2.04 18.70 4.66
CA ARG A 79 1.81 17.30 5.08
C ARG A 79 2.33 16.29 4.06
N LEU A 80 2.28 16.62 2.76
CA LEU A 80 2.84 15.80 1.68
C LEU A 80 4.37 15.84 1.66
N THR A 81 5.01 16.96 2.03
CA THR A 81 6.48 17.04 2.17
C THR A 81 6.97 16.24 3.38
N ASP A 82 6.14 16.10 4.42
CA ASP A 82 6.40 15.23 5.58
C ASP A 82 6.16 13.74 5.30
N ARG A 83 6.20 13.34 4.02
CA ARG A 83 6.06 11.94 3.60
C ARG A 83 7.21 11.11 4.15
N ARG A 84 6.88 10.01 4.79
CA ARG A 84 7.85 8.97 5.16
C ARG A 84 7.33 7.58 4.87
N ALA A 85 8.25 6.70 4.53
CA ALA A 85 7.98 5.28 4.39
C ALA A 85 7.89 4.65 5.80
N VAL A 86 6.83 3.88 6.04
CA VAL A 86 6.72 3.01 7.20
C VAL A 86 6.69 1.57 6.72
N GLU A 87 7.50 0.75 7.37
CA GLU A 87 7.52 -0.69 7.13
C GLU A 87 6.57 -1.39 8.09
N ALA A 88 5.78 -2.31 7.54
CA ALA A 88 4.92 -3.22 8.28
C ALA A 88 5.08 -4.64 7.75
N TRP A 89 4.67 -5.61 8.55
CA TRP A 89 4.61 -7.01 8.16
C TRP A 89 3.15 -7.40 8.01
N SER A 90 2.77 -7.94 6.85
CA SER A 90 1.41 -8.41 6.59
C SER A 90 1.41 -9.89 6.21
N SER A 91 0.38 -10.63 6.60
CA SER A 91 0.25 -12.04 6.23
C SER A 91 0.25 -12.20 4.71
N ALA A 92 1.01 -13.18 4.22
CA ALA A 92 1.15 -13.47 2.81
C ALA A 92 1.43 -14.97 2.58
N SER A 93 1.12 -15.45 1.38
CA SER A 93 1.38 -16.82 0.96
C SER A 93 1.93 -16.84 -0.47
N LEU A 94 2.91 -17.72 -0.70
CA LEU A 94 3.55 -17.95 -1.98
C LEU A 94 3.37 -19.43 -2.35
N SER A 95 2.95 -19.69 -3.58
CA SER A 95 2.94 -21.03 -4.17
C SER A 95 4.06 -21.14 -5.20
N LEU A 96 4.89 -22.16 -5.07
CA LEU A 96 6.02 -22.41 -5.95
C LEU A 96 5.88 -23.81 -6.57
N PRO A 97 5.95 -23.95 -7.91
CA PRO A 97 5.91 -25.26 -8.53
C PRO A 97 7.13 -26.07 -8.10
N LEU A 98 6.92 -27.34 -7.74
CA LEU A 98 7.95 -28.27 -7.31
C LEU A 98 7.80 -29.57 -8.09
N VAL A 99 8.86 -29.94 -8.81
CA VAL A 99 8.96 -31.26 -9.43
C VAL A 99 10.10 -31.99 -8.74
N GLN A 100 9.74 -33.00 -7.95
CA GLN A 100 10.68 -33.91 -7.34
C GLN A 100 11.01 -35.01 -8.36
N PRO A 101 12.23 -35.05 -8.90
CA PRO A 101 12.61 -36.09 -9.83
C PRO A 101 12.62 -37.45 -9.15
N THR A 102 12.55 -38.49 -9.98
CA THR A 102 12.70 -39.89 -9.58
C THR A 102 13.90 -40.08 -8.66
N THR A 103 13.67 -40.67 -7.48
CA THR A 103 14.75 -40.92 -6.51
C THR A 103 15.78 -41.89 -7.09
N ALA A 104 17.06 -41.64 -6.83
CA ALA A 104 18.14 -42.52 -7.28
C ALA A 104 18.14 -43.88 -6.57
N GLN A 105 17.55 -43.94 -5.37
CA GLN A 105 17.44 -45.16 -4.59
C GLN A 105 16.06 -45.79 -4.78
N PRO A 106 15.96 -46.94 -5.45
CA PRO A 106 14.71 -47.64 -5.64
C PRO A 106 14.29 -48.38 -4.35
N ALA A 107 12.99 -48.51 -4.12
CA ALA A 107 12.42 -49.18 -2.95
C ALA A 107 11.77 -50.52 -3.32
N SER A 108 11.66 -51.44 -2.37
CA SER A 108 11.03 -52.76 -2.60
C SER A 108 9.51 -52.71 -2.80
N THR A 109 8.86 -51.58 -2.46
CA THR A 109 7.42 -51.37 -2.63
C THR A 109 7.13 -49.96 -3.13
N GLU A 110 6.02 -49.78 -3.85
CA GLU A 110 5.58 -48.47 -4.32
C GLU A 110 5.32 -47.50 -3.16
N GLN A 111 4.71 -47.96 -2.07
CA GLN A 111 4.44 -47.14 -0.89
C GLN A 111 5.74 -46.59 -0.27
N ALA A 112 6.78 -47.43 -0.17
CA ALA A 112 8.07 -47.00 0.33
C ALA A 112 8.74 -45.98 -0.62
N ALA A 113 8.62 -46.18 -1.94
CA ALA A 113 9.11 -45.22 -2.93
C ALA A 113 8.40 -43.87 -2.81
N ARG A 114 7.06 -43.85 -2.73
CA ARG A 114 6.27 -42.62 -2.54
C ARG A 114 6.62 -41.90 -1.23
N ALA A 115 6.78 -42.63 -0.12
CA ALA A 115 7.16 -42.04 1.16
C ALA A 115 8.55 -41.38 1.09
N ALA A 116 9.53 -42.02 0.45
CA ALA A 116 10.86 -41.47 0.25
C ALA A 116 10.84 -40.23 -0.65
N THR A 117 10.14 -40.29 -1.79
CA THR A 117 9.98 -39.14 -2.70
C THR A 117 9.27 -37.97 -2.01
N ARG A 118 8.26 -38.23 -1.18
CA ARG A 118 7.56 -37.19 -0.41
C ARG A 118 8.48 -36.51 0.58
N LEU A 119 9.27 -37.27 1.35
CA LEU A 119 10.23 -36.70 2.30
C LEU A 119 11.24 -35.80 1.58
N ALA A 120 11.78 -36.24 0.45
CA ALA A 120 12.70 -35.43 -0.36
C ALA A 120 12.03 -34.15 -0.90
N ALA A 121 10.77 -34.24 -1.33
CA ALA A 121 9.99 -33.09 -1.79
C ALA A 121 9.73 -32.09 -0.65
N GLU A 122 9.48 -32.56 0.57
CA GLU A 122 9.32 -31.71 1.76
C GLU A 122 10.61 -30.97 2.11
N GLU A 123 11.77 -31.64 2.04
CA GLU A 123 13.09 -31.01 2.22
C GLU A 123 13.37 -29.97 1.13
N GLN A 124 13.06 -30.28 -0.14
CA GLN A 124 13.21 -29.35 -1.25
C GLN A 124 12.27 -28.14 -1.10
N ALA A 125 11.02 -28.35 -0.69
CA ALA A 125 10.07 -27.28 -0.41
C ALA A 125 10.58 -26.35 0.69
N GLN A 126 11.11 -26.92 1.78
CA GLN A 126 11.70 -26.15 2.87
C GLN A 126 12.89 -25.31 2.39
N SER A 127 13.76 -25.89 1.56
CA SER A 127 14.89 -25.18 0.96
C SER A 127 14.42 -24.01 0.08
N LEU A 128 13.48 -24.25 -0.84
CA LEU A 128 12.89 -23.23 -1.71
C LEU A 128 12.29 -22.09 -0.91
N CYS A 129 11.43 -22.39 0.07
CA CYS A 129 10.83 -21.36 0.92
C CYS A 129 11.89 -20.57 1.72
N SER A 130 12.97 -21.22 2.19
CA SER A 130 14.03 -20.54 2.95
C SER A 130 14.78 -19.48 2.14
N THR A 131 14.89 -19.63 0.81
CA THR A 131 15.52 -18.61 -0.06
C THR A 131 14.77 -17.29 -0.05
N HIS A 132 13.44 -17.31 0.08
CA HIS A 132 12.64 -16.09 0.21
C HIS A 132 12.88 -15.38 1.55
N ASN A 133 13.18 -16.13 2.61
CA ASN A 133 13.55 -15.55 3.90
C ASN A 133 14.87 -14.76 3.83
N ALA A 134 15.84 -15.25 3.05
CA ALA A 134 17.12 -14.58 2.86
C ALA A 134 17.01 -13.20 2.18
N SER A 135 15.93 -12.94 1.42
CA SER A 135 15.70 -11.63 0.79
C SER A 135 15.37 -10.51 1.77
N GLY A 136 14.97 -10.84 3.01
CA GLY A 136 14.45 -9.88 3.98
C GLY A 136 13.07 -9.28 3.63
N LEU A 137 12.46 -9.68 2.51
CA LEU A 137 11.13 -9.24 2.08
C LEU A 137 10.02 -10.17 2.58
N PHE A 138 10.35 -11.39 2.97
CA PHE A 138 9.39 -12.39 3.40
C PHE A 138 9.94 -13.10 4.64
N ARG A 139 9.07 -13.41 5.61
CA ARG A 139 9.38 -14.22 6.79
C ARG A 139 8.52 -15.46 6.74
N VAL A 140 9.13 -16.58 6.38
CA VAL A 140 8.43 -17.88 6.32
C VAL A 140 8.06 -18.31 7.74
N ARG A 141 6.80 -18.70 7.93
CA ARG A 141 6.27 -19.25 9.18
C ARG A 141 5.96 -20.73 9.06
N GLN A 142 5.43 -21.14 7.90
CA GLN A 142 5.04 -22.52 7.65
C GLN A 142 5.26 -22.85 6.17
N VAL A 143 5.67 -24.09 5.93
CA VAL A 143 5.79 -24.69 4.60
C VAL A 143 4.83 -25.86 4.54
N ALA A 144 4.07 -25.95 3.45
CA ALA A 144 3.20 -27.08 3.16
C ALA A 144 3.43 -27.53 1.72
N LEU A 145 3.32 -28.83 1.49
CA LEU A 145 3.33 -29.41 0.16
C LEU A 145 1.90 -29.75 -0.22
N THR A 146 1.44 -29.30 -1.39
CA THR A 146 0.13 -29.66 -1.96
C THR A 146 0.32 -30.27 -3.34
N GLY A 147 -0.69 -30.99 -3.83
CA GLY A 147 -0.63 -31.68 -5.12
C GLY A 147 -0.27 -33.17 -4.99
N GLU A 148 -0.80 -33.96 -5.92
CA GLU A 148 -0.72 -35.43 -5.91
C GLU A 148 -0.32 -35.99 -7.29
N GLY A 149 0.47 -35.25 -8.06
CA GLY A 149 0.96 -35.69 -9.37
C GLY A 149 2.03 -36.78 -9.24
N TRP A 150 1.62 -38.01 -8.98
CA TRP A 150 2.52 -39.15 -8.82
C TRP A 150 2.75 -39.88 -10.14
N GLU A 151 4.01 -40.14 -10.47
CA GLU A 151 4.39 -41.09 -11.52
C GLU A 151 5.35 -42.11 -10.92
N CYS A 152 4.94 -43.38 -10.89
CA CYS A 152 5.76 -44.47 -10.36
C CYS A 152 6.10 -45.47 -11.46
N GLN A 153 7.34 -45.93 -11.47
CA GLN A 153 7.85 -46.93 -12.39
C GLN A 153 8.42 -48.12 -11.60
N SER A 154 8.22 -49.33 -12.13
CA SER A 154 8.79 -50.55 -11.56
C SER A 154 9.87 -51.12 -12.49
N ALA A 155 11.05 -51.42 -11.96
CA ALA A 155 12.14 -52.10 -12.67
C ALA A 155 12.83 -53.11 -11.74
N ALA A 156 13.06 -54.33 -12.23
CA ALA A 156 13.76 -55.40 -11.49
C ALA A 156 13.25 -55.62 -10.04
N ALA A 157 11.92 -55.66 -9.85
CA ALA A 157 11.26 -55.78 -8.54
C ALA A 157 11.51 -54.61 -7.56
N ALA A 158 11.91 -53.45 -8.07
CA ALA A 158 12.05 -52.23 -7.29
C ALA A 158 11.22 -51.09 -7.92
N TYR A 159 10.80 -50.14 -7.09
CA TYR A 159 9.94 -49.02 -7.45
C TYR A 159 10.69 -47.71 -7.30
N THR A 160 10.47 -46.80 -8.24
CA THR A 160 10.88 -45.41 -8.15
C THR A 160 9.68 -44.52 -8.46
N CYS A 161 9.57 -43.39 -7.78
CA CYS A 161 8.46 -42.45 -7.98
C CYS A 161 8.99 -41.02 -8.13
N SER A 162 8.39 -40.25 -9.02
CA SER A 162 8.48 -38.80 -9.08
C SER A 162 7.19 -38.16 -8.54
N LEU A 163 7.29 -36.90 -8.13
CA LEU A 163 6.15 -36.13 -7.62
C LEU A 163 6.15 -34.73 -8.23
N ALA A 164 5.06 -34.38 -8.91
CA ALA A 164 4.70 -33.02 -9.27
C ALA A 164 3.76 -32.45 -8.18
N ALA A 165 4.24 -31.41 -7.51
CA ALA A 165 3.58 -30.77 -6.37
C ALA A 165 3.77 -29.24 -6.39
N GLU A 166 3.14 -28.55 -5.47
CA GLU A 166 3.37 -27.13 -5.18
C GLU A 166 3.83 -26.98 -3.73
N ALA A 167 4.90 -26.20 -3.54
CA ALA A 167 5.34 -25.76 -2.23
C ALA A 167 4.60 -24.47 -1.86
N HIS A 168 3.79 -24.52 -0.82
CA HIS A 168 3.12 -23.37 -0.23
C HIS A 168 3.92 -22.83 0.96
N CYS A 169 4.54 -21.67 0.78
CA CYS A 169 5.20 -20.93 1.84
C CYS A 169 4.20 -19.91 2.41
N SER A 170 3.82 -20.03 3.67
CA SER A 170 2.99 -19.03 4.36
C SER A 170 3.81 -18.29 5.40
N GLY A 171 3.53 -17.01 5.56
CA GLY A 171 4.34 -16.14 6.39
C GLY A 171 3.92 -14.69 6.37
N GLU A 172 4.90 -13.81 6.55
CA GLU A 172 4.69 -12.37 6.57
C GLU A 172 5.53 -11.73 5.47
N GLN A 173 4.93 -10.86 4.66
CA GLN A 173 5.63 -10.05 3.67
C GLN A 173 5.86 -8.65 4.22
N ARG A 174 7.04 -8.10 3.97
CA ARG A 174 7.36 -6.71 4.27
C ARG A 174 6.62 -5.80 3.29
N VAL A 175 5.76 -4.94 3.82
CA VAL A 175 5.02 -3.93 3.08
C VAL A 175 5.53 -2.56 3.50
N THR A 176 5.91 -1.75 2.52
CA THR A 176 6.27 -0.35 2.74
C THR A 176 5.09 0.50 2.31
N THR A 177 4.58 1.32 3.21
CA THR A 177 3.49 2.27 2.92
C THR A 177 3.98 3.68 3.21
N ASP A 178 3.73 4.58 2.25
CA ASP A 178 3.98 6.00 2.44
C ASP A 178 2.89 6.59 3.33
N ILE A 179 3.30 7.24 4.42
CA ILE A 179 2.41 8.02 5.27
C ILE A 179 2.78 9.50 5.22
N CYS A 180 1.76 10.38 5.26
CA CYS A 180 1.90 11.82 5.16
C CYS A 180 1.29 12.54 6.37
N GLY A 181 1.99 13.53 6.92
CA GLY A 181 1.44 14.50 7.89
C GLY A 181 1.02 13.94 9.24
N SER A 182 1.79 13.03 9.85
CA SER A 182 1.41 12.35 11.09
C SER A 182 1.68 13.14 12.40
N SER A 183 2.02 14.42 12.35
CA SER A 183 2.10 15.20 13.58
C SER A 183 0.70 15.67 13.94
N PRO A 184 0.15 15.28 15.11
CA PRO A 184 -1.06 15.90 15.65
C PRO A 184 -0.86 17.40 15.89
#